data_AF-A0A5B1B860-F1
#
_entry.id   AF-A0A5B1B860-F1
#
_cell.length_a   1.000
_cell.length_b   1.000
_cell.length_c   1.000
_cell.angle_alpha   90.00
_cell.angle_beta   90.00
_cell.angle_gamma   90.00
#
_symmetry.space_group_name_H-M   'P 1'
#
loop_
_entity.id
_entity.type
_entity.pdbx_description
1 polymer ?
#
loop_
_entity_poly.entity_id
_entity_poly.type
_entity_poly.pdbx_seq_one_letter_code
_entity_poly.pdbx_strand_id
1 'polypeptide(L)' 'MNRIRRIAGRSGRVLDRISIYTNKKSFSYGGNGGAAFNVSILPSGFQVLVFFGKSGSLIDQIGFYIHTL' A
#
# COMPACT_ATOMS: atom_id res chain seq x y z
N MET A 1 1.43 18.05 -6.54
CA MET A 1 1.82 17.10 -5.45
C MET A 1 1.68 15.65 -5.93
N ASN A 2 2.51 14.73 -5.43
CA ASN A 2 2.33 13.30 -5.68
C ASN A 2 1.30 12.75 -4.70
N ARG A 3 0.26 12.10 -5.21
CA ARG A 3 -0.86 11.56 -4.43
C ARG A 3 -0.89 10.06 -4.60
N ILE A 4 -0.93 9.31 -3.51
CA ILE A 4 -1.05 7.85 -3.54
C ILE A 4 -2.52 7.50 -3.77
N ARG A 5 -2.79 6.73 -4.83
CA ARG A 5 -4.15 6.39 -5.28
C ARG A 5 -4.46 4.90 -5.23
N ARG A 6 -3.45 4.06 -5.07
CA ARG A 6 -3.61 2.62 -4.96
C ARG A 6 -2.43 2.01 -4.25
N ILE A 7 -2.71 1.06 -3.37
CA ILE A 7 -1.73 0.22 -2.70
C ILE A 7 -2.03 -1.22 -3.10
N ALA A 8 -1.03 -1.92 -3.59
CA ALA A 8 -1.11 -3.36 -3.84
C ALA A 8 0.10 -4.04 -3.21
N GLY A 9 0.11 -5.36 -3.22
CA GLY A 9 1.23 -6.09 -2.67
C GLY A 9 0.97 -7.58 -2.59
N ARG A 10 1.82 -8.23 -1.80
CA ARG A 10 1.67 -9.65 -1.44
C ARG A 10 1.98 -9.82 0.03
N SER A 11 1.20 -10.65 0.72
CA SER A 11 1.44 -10.97 2.12
C SER A 11 1.02 -12.40 2.46
N GLY A 12 1.70 -12.97 3.44
CA GLY A 12 1.32 -14.21 4.10
C GLY A 12 1.35 -13.98 5.60
N ARG A 13 2.27 -14.63 6.31
CA ARG A 13 2.55 -14.32 7.72
C ARG A 13 3.12 -12.91 7.93
N VAL A 14 3.85 -12.40 6.95
CA VAL A 14 4.43 -11.05 6.90
C VAL A 14 4.17 -10.44 5.52
N LEU A 15 4.36 -9.13 5.40
CA LEU A 15 4.36 -8.42 4.12
C LEU A 15 5.58 -8.85 3.29
N ASP A 16 5.33 -9.32 2.07
CA ASP A 16 6.36 -9.82 1.15
C ASP A 16 6.66 -8.81 0.03
N ARG A 17 5.61 -8.16 -0.50
CA ARG A 17 5.72 -7.09 -1.49
C ARG A 17 4.79 -5.94 -1.18
N ILE A 18 5.28 -4.71 -1.41
CA ILE A 18 4.48 -3.49 -1.42
C ILE A 18 4.63 -2.79 -2.77
N SER A 19 3.51 -2.39 -3.35
CA SER A 19 3.43 -1.62 -4.58
C SER A 19 2.60 -0.37 -4.33
N ILE A 20 3.21 0.81 -4.54
CA ILE A 20 2.59 2.11 -4.31
C ILE A 20 2.38 2.78 -5.67
N TYR A 21 1.12 3.03 -6.02
CA TYR A 21 0.74 3.70 -7.25
C TYR A 21 0.31 5.12 -6.92
N THR A 22 1.03 6.10 -7.47
CA THR A 22 0.68 7.51 -7.33
C THR A 22 -0.04 8.05 -8.56
N ASN A 23 -0.35 9.34 -8.56
CA ASN A 23 -0.79 10.05 -9.76
C ASN A 23 0.30 10.27 -10.82
N LYS A 24 1.57 10.02 -10.52
CA LYS A 24 2.68 10.28 -11.46
C LYS A 24 3.57 9.08 -11.75
N LYS A 25 3.78 8.22 -10.76
CA LYS A 25 4.71 7.09 -10.83
C LYS A 25 4.24 5.93 -9.96
N SER A 26 4.73 4.74 -10.28
CA SER A 26 4.53 3.52 -9.51
C SER A 26 5.86 3.02 -8.95
N PHE A 27 5.80 2.43 -7.77
CA PHE A 27 6.94 1.82 -7.09
C PHE A 27 6.55 0.41 -6.66
N SER A 28 7.50 -0.53 -6.71
CA SER A 28 7.26 -1.90 -6.26
C SER A 28 8.54 -2.49 -5.70
N TYR A 29 8.47 -3.02 -4.49
CA TYR A 29 9.61 -3.59 -3.77
C TYR A 29 9.19 -4.87 -3.05
N GLY A 30 10.10 -5.86 -3.00
CA GLY A 30 9.90 -7.14 -2.33
C GLY A 30 9.70 -8.34 -3.27
N GLY A 31 9.33 -9.48 -2.68
CA GLY A 31 9.36 -10.81 -3.28
C GLY A 31 8.08 -11.25 -4.00
N ASN A 32 7.98 -12.55 -4.28
CA ASN A 32 6.82 -13.20 -4.90
C ASN A 32 6.06 -14.13 -3.92
N GLY A 33 6.38 -14.10 -2.63
CA GLY A 33 5.74 -14.93 -1.60
C GLY A 33 4.31 -14.47 -1.26
N GLY A 34 3.60 -15.28 -0.46
CA GLY A 34 2.25 -14.95 0.02
C GLY A 34 1.17 -14.83 -1.06
N ALA A 35 0.02 -14.29 -0.67
CA ALA A 35 -1.14 -14.02 -1.52
C ALA A 35 -1.17 -12.54 -1.94
N ALA A 36 -1.64 -12.27 -3.17
CA ALA A 36 -1.73 -10.91 -3.67
C ALA A 36 -2.92 -10.14 -3.06
N PHE A 37 -2.72 -8.84 -2.82
CA PHE A 37 -3.79 -7.91 -2.48
C PHE A 37 -3.70 -6.65 -3.32
N ASN A 38 -4.82 -5.95 -3.48
CA ASN A 38 -4.92 -4.74 -4.29
C ASN A 38 -6.07 -3.86 -3.83
N VAL A 39 -5.76 -2.64 -3.40
CA VAL A 39 -6.72 -1.67 -2.91
C VAL A 39 -6.57 -0.37 -3.70
N SER A 40 -7.57 -0.07 -4.53
CA SER A 40 -7.66 1.16 -5.30
C SER A 40 -8.55 2.17 -4.58
N ILE A 41 -8.14 3.44 -4.58
CA ILE A 41 -8.89 4.54 -4.00
C ILE A 41 -9.65 5.23 -5.13
N LEU A 42 -10.96 5.00 -5.15
CA LEU A 42 -11.95 5.64 -6.02
C LEU A 42 -12.98 6.27 -5.07
N PRO A 43 -13.44 7.52 -5.25
CA PRO A 43 -13.36 8.39 -6.44
C PRO A 43 -12.24 9.45 -6.43
N SER A 44 -12.19 10.31 -7.47
CA SER A 44 -11.34 11.51 -7.50
C SER A 44 -11.62 12.40 -6.29
N GLY A 45 -10.58 12.98 -5.69
CA GLY A 45 -10.72 13.76 -4.46
C GLY A 45 -10.17 13.08 -3.21
N PHE A 46 -9.58 11.88 -3.33
CA PHE A 46 -9.03 11.16 -2.18
C PHE A 46 -7.56 10.77 -2.41
N GLN A 47 -6.82 10.59 -1.32
CA GLN A 47 -5.45 10.04 -1.32
C GLN A 47 -5.15 9.27 -0.04
N VAL A 48 -4.18 8.35 -0.09
CA VAL A 48 -3.54 7.87 1.14
C VAL A 48 -2.73 9.01 1.75
N LEU A 49 -2.95 9.25 3.04
CA LEU A 49 -2.16 10.24 3.80
C LEU A 49 -1.22 9.57 4.80
N VAL A 50 -1.69 8.51 5.46
CA VAL A 50 -0.98 7.87 6.58
C VAL A 50 -1.00 6.36 6.40
N PHE A 51 0.13 5.72 6.69
CA PHE A 51 0.23 4.27 6.88
C PHE A 51 0.26 3.93 8.37
N PHE A 52 -0.31 2.80 8.72
CA PHE A 52 -0.23 2.22 10.06
C PHE A 52 -0.05 0.71 9.96
N GLY A 53 0.26 0.04 11.06
CA GLY A 53 0.48 -1.40 11.00
C GLY A 53 1.08 -1.97 12.28
N LYS A 54 1.57 -3.21 12.16
CA LYS A 54 2.29 -3.93 13.21
C LYS A 54 3.60 -4.48 12.65
N SER A 55 4.63 -4.47 13.49
CA SER A 55 5.93 -5.03 13.14
C SER A 55 6.62 -5.66 14.35
N GLY A 56 7.19 -6.85 14.13
CA GLY A 56 8.33 -7.38 14.88
C GLY A 56 9.64 -7.09 14.14
N SER A 57 10.41 -8.13 13.84
CA SER A 57 11.61 -8.02 12.97
C SER A 57 11.27 -7.74 11.50
N LEU A 58 10.03 -8.01 11.09
CA LEU A 58 9.47 -7.75 9.76
C LEU A 58 8.10 -7.08 9.91
N ILE A 59 7.53 -6.61 8.81
CA ILE A 59 6.17 -6.01 8.80
C ILE A 59 5.15 -7.15 8.81
N ASP A 60 4.44 -7.31 9.93
CA ASP A 60 3.39 -8.32 10.07
C ASP A 60 2.08 -7.86 9.42
N GLN A 61 1.79 -6.56 9.50
CA GLN A 61 0.59 -5.95 8.96
C GLN A 61 0.83 -4.52 8.51
N ILE A 62 0.25 -4.14 7.38
CA ILE A 62 0.20 -2.76 6.90
C ILE A 62 -1.25 -2.39 6.54
N GLY A 63 -1.65 -1.19 6.95
CA GLY A 63 -2.91 -0.54 6.62
C GLY A 63 -2.66 0.94 6.32
N PHE A 64 -3.71 1.64 5.92
CA PHE A 64 -3.61 3.06 5.62
C PHE A 64 -4.95 3.77 5.83
N TYR A 65 -4.87 5.07 6.06
CA TYR A 65 -6.03 5.95 6.08
C TYR A 65 -6.10 6.81 4.82
N ILE A 66 -7.33 7.03 4.37
CA ILE A 66 -7.65 7.84 3.20
C ILE A 66 -8.13 9.20 3.69
N HIS A 67 -7.70 10.27 3.01
CA HIS A 67 -8.08 11.65 3.29
C HIS A 67 -8.65 12.32 2.03
N THR A 68 -9.62 13.21 2.21
CA THR A 68 -10.20 14.06 1.16
C THR A 68 -9.25 15.20 0.78
N LEU A 69 -9.15 15.54 -0.49
CA LEU A 69 -8.21 16.56 -1.00
C LEU A 69 -8.67 18.00 -0.77
#